data_AF-A0A930YIY2-F1
#
_entry.id   AF-A0A930YIY2-F1
#
_cell.length_a   1.000
_cell.length_b   1.000
_cell.length_c   1.000
_cell.angle_alpha   90.00
_cell.angle_beta   90.00
_cell.angle_gamma   90.00
#
_symmetry.space_group_name_H-M   'P 1'
#
loop_
_entity.id
_entity.type
_entity.pdbx_description
1 polymer ?
#
loop_
_entity_poly.entity_id
_entity_poly.type
_entity_poly.pdbx_seq_one_letter_code
_entity_poly.pdbx_strand_id
1 'polypeptide(L)'
;MTHAAAALAGLHDALDAPTDATSWRWTVRRGMVPVRDVLQRERQHPDDSWLSARHGRSARERAVLLRRLAEFGPMVLEHPDVDEVRDGLKRLLADIDHHLQREHDLAYDEVELEIGGSE
;
A
#
# COMPACT_ATOMS: atom_id res chain seq x y z
N MET A 1 -1.26 -3.67 -16.14
CA MET A 1 -0.83 -3.78 -14.72
C MET A 1 -0.74 -2.37 -14.17
N THR A 2 -1.47 -2.04 -13.11
CA THR A 2 -1.39 -0.73 -12.45
C THR A 2 -0.03 -0.59 -11.77
N HIS A 3 0.48 0.66 -11.64
CA HIS A 3 1.76 0.92 -10.96
C HIS A 3 1.77 0.39 -9.51
N ALA A 4 0.62 0.44 -8.84
CA ALA A 4 0.40 -0.14 -7.52
C ALA A 4 0.62 -1.66 -7.47
N ALA A 5 -0.02 -2.41 -8.37
CA ALA A 5 0.12 -3.87 -8.44
C ALA A 5 1.58 -4.29 -8.68
N ALA A 6 2.30 -3.58 -9.56
CA ALA A 6 3.71 -3.86 -9.81
C ALA A 6 4.60 -3.58 -8.58
N ALA A 7 4.33 -2.49 -7.84
CA ALA A 7 5.06 -2.17 -6.62
C ALA A 7 4.84 -3.21 -5.51
N LEU A 8 3.60 -3.66 -5.32
CA LEU A 8 3.26 -4.68 -4.33
C LEU A 8 3.87 -6.04 -4.68
N ALA A 9 3.73 -6.48 -5.94
CA ALA A 9 4.31 -7.73 -6.42
C ALA A 9 5.84 -7.73 -6.25
N GLY A 10 6.51 -6.63 -6.63
CA GLY A 10 7.97 -6.53 -6.49
C GLY A 10 8.45 -6.62 -5.03
N LEU A 11 7.70 -6.07 -4.06
CA LEU A 11 8.05 -6.23 -2.65
C LEU A 11 7.70 -7.63 -2.12
N HIS A 12 6.63 -8.26 -2.62
CA HIS A 12 6.30 -9.64 -2.29
C HIS A 12 7.41 -10.59 -2.74
N ASP A 13 7.86 -10.47 -3.98
CA ASP A 13 8.97 -11.26 -4.53
C ASP A 13 10.26 -11.05 -3.72
N ALA A 14 10.56 -9.80 -3.32
CA ALA A 14 11.70 -9.50 -2.47
C ALA A 14 11.62 -10.15 -1.08
N LEU A 15 10.41 -10.28 -0.52
CA LEU A 15 10.18 -10.93 0.77
C LEU A 15 10.36 -12.45 0.70
N ASP A 16 10.09 -13.07 -0.45
CA ASP A 16 10.18 -14.52 -0.66
C ASP A 16 11.52 -14.97 -1.25
N ALA A 17 12.35 -14.04 -1.73
CA ALA A 17 13.63 -14.36 -2.34
C ALA A 17 14.57 -15.14 -1.38
N PRO A 18 15.09 -16.30 -1.81
CA PRO A 18 16.05 -17.07 -1.02
C PRO A 18 17.41 -16.38 -1.06
N THR A 19 17.72 -15.58 -0.05
CA THR A 19 18.96 -14.81 0.05
C THR A 19 19.50 -14.83 1.48
N ASP A 20 20.79 -14.51 1.65
CA ASP A 20 21.33 -14.28 3.00
C ASP A 20 20.66 -13.06 3.64
N ALA A 21 20.75 -12.97 4.96
CA ALA A 21 20.07 -11.92 5.71
C ALA A 21 20.50 -10.50 5.31
N THR A 22 21.75 -10.25 4.94
CA THR A 22 22.21 -8.90 4.56
C THR A 22 21.62 -8.50 3.20
N SER A 23 21.68 -9.40 2.22
CA SER A 23 21.12 -9.18 0.89
C SER A 23 19.59 -9.04 0.93
N TRP A 24 18.93 -9.85 1.76
CA TRP A 24 17.48 -9.78 1.98
C TRP A 24 17.07 -8.39 2.48
N ARG A 25 17.72 -7.91 3.55
CA ARG A 25 17.40 -6.61 4.17
C ARG A 25 17.49 -5.46 3.17
N TRP A 26 18.56 -5.43 2.39
CA TRP A 26 18.77 -4.37 1.42
C TRP A 26 17.76 -4.42 0.25
N THR A 27 17.42 -5.62 -0.20
CA THR A 27 16.43 -5.84 -1.27
C THR A 27 15.04 -5.42 -0.81
N VAL A 28 14.61 -5.87 0.37
CA VAL A 28 13.32 -5.47 0.96
C VAL A 28 13.25 -3.96 1.18
N ARG A 29 14.29 -3.32 1.74
CA ARG A 29 14.30 -1.86 1.94
C ARG A 29 14.13 -1.06 0.65
N ARG A 30 14.73 -1.52 -0.45
CA ARG A 30 14.52 -0.89 -1.77
C ARG A 30 13.11 -1.14 -2.28
N GLY A 31 12.57 -2.34 -2.13
CA GLY A 31 11.21 -2.69 -2.54
C GLY A 31 10.12 -1.91 -1.79
N MET A 32 10.38 -1.46 -0.55
CA MET A 32 9.45 -0.62 0.22
C MET A 32 9.25 0.78 -0.39
N VAL A 33 10.20 1.30 -1.16
CA VAL A 33 10.15 2.66 -1.70
C VAL A 33 9.00 2.83 -2.70
N PRO A 34 8.87 2.00 -3.75
CA PRO A 34 7.72 2.06 -4.66
C PRO A 34 6.36 1.94 -3.96
N VAL A 35 6.24 1.07 -2.96
CA VAL A 35 4.97 0.88 -2.20
C VAL A 35 4.60 2.15 -1.44
N ARG A 36 5.59 2.78 -0.79
CA ARG A 36 5.38 4.08 -0.12
C ARG A 36 4.94 5.15 -1.13
N ASP A 37 5.58 5.22 -2.29
CA ASP A 37 5.29 6.23 -3.30
C ASP A 37 3.86 6.07 -3.86
N VAL A 38 3.38 4.82 -4.02
CA VAL A 38 1.98 4.52 -4.38
C VAL A 38 1.02 5.09 -3.33
N LEU A 39 1.24 4.78 -2.05
CA LEU A 39 0.41 5.28 -0.95
C LEU A 39 0.46 6.80 -0.81
N GLN A 40 1.54 7.46 -1.22
CA GLN A 40 1.62 8.92 -1.18
C GLN A 40 0.86 9.59 -2.32
N ARG A 41 0.80 8.96 -3.50
CA ARG A 41 0.18 9.52 -4.72
C ARG A 41 -1.34 9.36 -4.78
N GLU A 42 -1.93 8.45 -4.00
CA GLU A 42 -3.38 8.22 -3.98
C GLU A 42 -4.21 9.50 -3.64
N ARG A 43 -3.59 10.56 -3.08
CA ARG A 43 -4.23 11.85 -2.75
C ARG A 43 -4.72 12.70 -3.94
N GLN A 44 -4.58 12.28 -5.19
CA GLN A 44 -4.74 13.16 -6.36
C GLN A 44 -6.14 13.23 -6.99
N HIS A 45 -7.19 12.68 -6.35
CA HIS A 45 -8.58 12.97 -6.75
C HIS A 45 -9.27 13.93 -5.78
N PRO A 46 -9.05 15.25 -5.91
CA PRO A 46 -9.98 16.24 -5.39
C PRO A 46 -11.05 16.48 -6.45
N ASP A 47 -12.29 16.10 -6.21
CA ASP A 47 -13.49 16.85 -6.62
C ASP A 47 -14.71 15.99 -6.28
N ASP A 48 -15.13 15.99 -5.01
CA ASP A 48 -16.52 16.33 -4.71
C ASP A 48 -16.81 16.43 -3.21
N SER A 49 -17.35 17.60 -2.84
CA SER A 49 -17.64 17.97 -1.45
C SER A 49 -18.70 17.07 -0.77
N TRP A 50 -19.40 16.23 -1.53
CA TRP A 50 -20.46 15.35 -1.03
C TRP A 50 -19.91 14.10 -0.30
N LEU A 51 -18.67 13.66 -0.57
CA LEU A 51 -18.09 12.44 0.04
C LEU A 51 -17.13 12.70 1.23
N SER A 52 -17.14 13.92 1.79
CA SER A 52 -16.15 14.40 2.78
C SER A 52 -15.94 13.49 4.02
N ALA A 53 -17.00 12.84 4.51
CA ALA A 53 -16.90 11.92 5.65
C ALA A 53 -16.23 10.57 5.31
N ARG A 54 -16.48 10.03 4.09
CA ARG A 54 -15.87 8.78 3.61
C ARG A 54 -14.40 8.99 3.23
N HIS A 55 -14.10 10.10 2.57
CA HIS A 55 -12.73 10.52 2.25
C HIS A 55 -11.87 10.69 3.51
N GLY A 56 -12.47 11.19 4.60
CA GLY A 56 -11.80 11.31 5.89
C GLY A 56 -11.43 9.97 6.54
N ARG A 57 -12.13 8.87 6.24
CA ARG A 57 -11.77 7.54 6.76
C ARG A 57 -10.64 6.92 5.94
N SER A 58 -10.75 6.91 4.62
CA SER A 58 -9.70 6.40 3.71
C SER A 58 -8.36 7.13 3.96
N ALA A 59 -8.37 8.47 4.05
CA ALA A 59 -7.16 9.24 4.31
C ALA A 59 -6.48 8.91 5.66
N ARG A 60 -7.27 8.57 6.70
CA ARG A 60 -6.73 8.14 8.00
C ARG A 60 -6.15 6.73 7.92
N GLU A 61 -6.84 5.82 7.24
CA GLU A 61 -6.35 4.44 7.02
C GLU A 61 -5.04 4.44 6.25
N ARG A 62 -4.95 5.21 5.15
CA ARG A 62 -3.72 5.44 4.41
C ARG A 62 -2.59 6.00 5.28
N ALA A 63 -2.88 6.97 6.14
CA ALA A 63 -1.89 7.52 7.07
C ALA A 63 -1.40 6.47 8.09
N VAL A 64 -2.28 5.58 8.56
CA VAL A 64 -1.93 4.44 9.42
C VAL A 64 -1.02 3.47 8.66
N LEU A 65 -1.36 3.11 7.42
CA LEU A 65 -0.56 2.21 6.58
C LEU A 65 0.83 2.79 6.28
N LEU A 66 0.91 4.08 5.93
CA LEU A 66 2.18 4.78 5.72
C LEU A 66 3.06 4.77 6.98
N ARG A 67 2.47 5.01 8.15
CA ARG A 67 3.20 4.96 9.43
C ARG A 67 3.71 3.56 9.73
N ARG A 68 2.86 2.53 9.60
CA ARG A 68 3.26 1.13 9.78
C ARG A 68 4.41 0.76 8.83
N LEU A 69 4.31 1.15 7.57
CA LEU A 69 5.39 0.91 6.59
C LEU A 69 6.69 1.62 6.98
N ALA A 70 6.61 2.84 7.53
CA ALA A 70 7.78 3.56 8.03
C ALA A 70 8.42 2.88 9.26
N GLU A 71 7.61 2.34 10.18
CA GLU A 71 8.06 1.58 11.36
C GLU A 71 8.84 0.32 10.97
N PHE A 72 8.43 -0.37 9.90
CA PHE A 72 9.18 -1.51 9.36
C PHE A 72 10.55 -1.12 8.78
N GLY A 73 10.77 0.15 8.43
CA GLY A 73 12.03 0.61 7.84
C GLY A 73 13.27 0.26 8.67
N PRO A 74 13.36 0.71 9.94
CA PRO A 74 14.44 0.29 10.83
C PRO A 74 14.34 -1.19 11.22
N MET A 75 13.13 -1.75 11.42
CA MET A 75 12.99 -3.17 11.81
C MET A 75 13.61 -4.11 10.79
N VAL A 76 13.41 -3.87 9.49
CA VAL A 76 14.06 -4.66 8.44
C VAL A 76 15.58 -4.62 8.59
N LEU A 77 16.18 -3.48 8.94
CA LEU A 77 17.62 -3.36 9.05
C LEU A 77 18.20 -3.99 10.32
N GLU A 78 17.48 -3.91 11.44
CA GLU A 78 18.06 -4.09 12.77
C GLU A 78 17.48 -5.27 13.54
N HIS A 79 16.29 -5.77 13.18
CA HIS A 79 15.64 -6.83 13.93
C HIS A 79 16.43 -8.15 13.83
N PRO A 80 16.66 -8.85 14.95
CA PRO A 80 17.43 -10.10 14.96
C PRO A 80 16.67 -11.26 14.30
N ASP A 81 15.35 -11.28 14.44
CA ASP A 81 14.48 -12.26 13.79
C ASP A 81 13.98 -11.71 12.44
N VAL A 82 14.57 -12.20 11.35
CA VAL A 82 14.22 -11.79 9.98
C VAL A 82 12.86 -12.35 9.56
N ASP A 83 12.49 -13.54 10.04
CA ASP A 83 11.26 -14.21 9.63
C ASP A 83 10.04 -13.56 10.29
N GLU A 84 10.16 -13.11 11.54
CA GLU A 84 9.14 -12.29 12.19
C GLU A 84 8.87 -10.99 11.41
N VAL A 85 9.93 -10.28 10.99
CA VAL A 85 9.80 -9.07 10.18
C VAL A 85 9.18 -9.37 8.81
N ARG A 86 9.59 -10.47 8.18
CA ARG A 86 9.05 -10.93 6.89
C ARG A 86 7.55 -11.15 6.98
N ASP A 87 7.09 -11.90 7.97
CA ASP A 87 5.68 -12.20 8.16
C ASP A 87 4.86 -10.94 8.50
N GLY A 88 5.43 -10.06 9.32
CA GLY A 88 4.85 -8.76 9.61
C GLY A 88 4.66 -7.90 8.36
N LEU A 89 5.67 -7.86 7.49
CA LEU A 89 5.62 -7.08 6.25
C LEU A 89 4.65 -7.70 5.23
N LYS A 90 4.56 -9.02 5.14
CA LYS A 90 3.56 -9.72 4.31
C LYS A 90 2.13 -9.37 4.71
N ARG A 91 1.83 -9.36 6.02
CA ARG A 91 0.52 -8.96 6.54
C ARG A 91 0.24 -7.49 6.22
N LEU A 92 1.22 -6.61 6.39
CA LEU A 92 1.08 -5.21 6.01
C LEU A 92 0.82 -5.03 4.51
N LEU A 93 1.47 -5.81 3.65
CA LEU A 93 1.20 -5.75 2.21
C LEU A 93 -0.22 -6.17 1.86
N ALA A 94 -0.75 -7.21 2.50
CA ALA A 94 -2.15 -7.60 2.34
C ALA A 94 -3.10 -6.47 2.80
N ASP A 95 -2.81 -5.80 3.91
CA ASP A 95 -3.61 -4.65 4.36
C ASP A 95 -3.58 -3.50 3.33
N ILE A 96 -2.42 -3.24 2.72
CA ILE A 96 -2.25 -2.21 1.68
C ILE A 96 -3.01 -2.58 0.40
N ASP A 97 -2.91 -3.84 -0.03
CA ASP A 97 -3.61 -4.34 -1.22
C ASP A 97 -5.13 -4.20 -1.07
N HIS A 98 -5.68 -4.62 0.09
CA HIS A 98 -7.10 -4.45 0.39
C HIS A 98 -7.54 -2.98 0.41
N HIS A 99 -6.70 -2.07 0.93
CA HIS A 99 -7.00 -0.64 0.92
C HIS A 99 -7.06 -0.11 -0.52
N LEU A 100 -6.07 -0.43 -1.35
CA LEU A 100 -6.02 0.02 -2.75
C LEU A 100 -7.16 -0.57 -3.60
N GLN A 101 -7.52 -1.83 -3.37
CA GLN A 101 -8.67 -2.45 -4.03
C GLN A 101 -9.96 -1.72 -3.66
N ARG A 102 -10.15 -1.40 -2.37
CA ARG A 102 -11.33 -0.65 -1.92
C ARG A 102 -11.42 0.74 -2.56
N GLU A 103 -10.31 1.48 -2.64
CA GLU A 103 -10.31 2.81 -3.29
C GLU A 103 -10.62 2.70 -4.78
N HIS A 104 -10.10 1.66 -5.45
CA HIS A 104 -10.43 1.39 -6.84
C HIS A 104 -11.92 1.09 -7.01
N ASP A 105 -12.49 0.18 -6.21
CA ASP A 105 -13.91 -0.17 -6.27
C ASP A 105 -14.82 1.07 -6.06
N LEU A 106 -14.48 1.93 -5.10
CA LEU A 106 -15.22 3.18 -4.85
C LEU A 106 -15.19 4.15 -6.04
N ALA A 107 -14.04 4.25 -6.73
CA ALA A 107 -13.93 5.10 -7.91
C ALA A 107 -14.77 4.57 -9.09
N TYR A 108 -14.92 3.24 -9.23
CA TYR A 108 -15.81 2.66 -10.22
C TYR A 108 -17.29 2.88 -9.88
N ASP A 109 -17.68 2.71 -8.61
CA ASP A 109 -19.05 2.97 -8.15
C ASP A 109 -19.48 4.44 -8.43
N GLU A 110 -18.57 5.40 -8.26
CA GLU A 110 -18.81 6.83 -8.52
C GLU A 110 -19.05 7.12 -10.02
N VAL A 111 -18.23 6.56 -10.91
CA VAL A 111 -18.39 6.71 -12.36
C VAL A 111 -19.70 6.08 -12.86
N GLU A 112 -20.09 4.92 -12.32
CA GLU A 112 -21.34 4.26 -12.70
C GLU A 112 -22.58 5.11 -12.31
N LEU A 113 -22.52 5.77 -11.14
CA LEU A 113 -23.57 6.68 -10.66
C LEU A 113 -23.71 7.96 -11.50
N GLU A 114 -22.60 8.54 -11.97
CA GLU A 114 -22.62 9.74 -12.80
C GLU A 114 -23.13 9.49 -14.24
N ILE A 115 -22.85 8.31 -14.80
CA ILE A 115 -23.27 7.96 -16.17
C ILE A 115 -24.74 7.51 -16.21
N GLY A 116 -25.28 6.93 -15.12
CA GLY A 116 -26.68 6.46 -15.04
C GLY A 116 -27.75 7.54 -14.81
N GLY A 117 -27.38 8.81 -14.64
CA GLY A 117 -28.31 9.92 -14.37
C GLY A 117 -28.89 10.62 -15.60
N SER A 118 -28.68 10.08 -16.80
CA SER A 118 -29.07 10.69 -18.08
C SER A 118 -30.22 9.91 -18.77
N GLU A 119 -31.37 9.75 -18.12
CA GLU A 119 -32.62 9.33 -18.78
C GLU A 119 -33.82 10.16 -18.31
#